data_AF-A0A2A8S9P4-F1
#
_entry.id   AF-A0A2A8S9P4-F1
#
_cell.length_a   1.000
_cell.length_b   1.000
_cell.length_c   1.000
_cell.angle_alpha   90.00
_cell.angle_beta   90.00
_cell.angle_gamma   90.00
#
_symmetry.space_group_name_H-M   'P 1'
#
loop_
_entity.id
_entity.type
_entity.pdbx_description
1 polymer ?
#
loop_
_entity_poly.entity_id
_entity_poly.type
_entity_poly.pdbx_seq_one_letter_code
_entity_poly.pdbx_strand_id
1 'polypeptide(L)' 'MRTSPFVMATLYFLLGCIFTYLAITSVEDTIWNFYTILLAIMATVDFNLALRLLFSKPKKGSMKK' A
#
# COMPACT_ATOMS: atom_id res chain seq x y z
N MET A 1 -22.61 -5.31 -2.40
CA MET A 1 -22.00 -5.00 -1.10
C MET A 1 -21.03 -3.84 -1.32
N ARG A 2 -21.23 -2.69 -0.68
CA ARG A 2 -20.36 -1.51 -0.86
C ARG A 2 -19.05 -1.77 -0.10
N THR A 3 -18.05 -2.31 -0.77
CA THR A 3 -16.70 -2.41 -0.19
C THR A 3 -16.24 -1.00 0.12
N SER A 4 -16.16 -0.67 1.41
CA SER A 4 -15.76 0.66 1.86
C SER A 4 -14.38 0.94 1.27
N PRO A 5 -14.20 2.02 0.48
CA PRO A 5 -12.91 2.38 -0.13
C PRO A 5 -11.77 2.47 0.91
N PHE A 6 -12.13 2.80 2.16
CA PHE A 6 -11.23 2.82 3.30
C PHE A 6 -10.69 1.45 3.72
N VAL A 7 -11.51 0.39 3.64
CA VAL A 7 -11.09 -0.97 3.97
C VAL A 7 -10.07 -1.45 2.94
N MET A 8 -10.34 -1.20 1.65
CA MET A 8 -9.36 -1.53 0.60
C MET A 8 -8.06 -0.72 0.75
N ALA A 9 -8.14 0.57 1.08
CA ALA A 9 -6.95 1.39 1.35
C ALA A 9 -6.08 0.80 2.47
N THR A 10 -6.72 0.38 3.56
CA THR A 10 -6.03 -0.21 4.72
C THR A 10 -5.38 -1.54 4.34
N LEU A 11 -6.06 -2.37 3.55
CA LEU A 11 -5.51 -3.64 3.08
C LEU A 11 -4.29 -3.43 2.17
N TYR A 12 -4.36 -2.51 1.20
CA TYR A 12 -3.21 -2.17 0.34
C TYR A 12 -2.03 -1.60 1.15
N PHE A 13 -2.31 -0.76 2.15
CA PHE A 13 -1.27 -0.23 3.02
C PHE A 13 -0.56 -1.34 3.80
N LEU A 14 -1.34 -2.26 4.38
CA LEU A 14 -0.84 -3.37 5.18
C LEU A 14 -0.06 -4.36 4.31
N LEU A 15 -0.52 -4.59 3.08
CA LEU A 15 0.18 -5.41 2.08
C LEU A 15 1.53 -4.79 1.68
N GLY A 16 1.58 -3.47 1.46
CA GLY A 16 2.82 -2.74 1.18
C GLY A 16 3.84 -2.81 2.33
N CYS A 17 3.37 -2.79 3.59
CA CYS A 17 4.23 -3.03 4.75
C CYS A 17 4.83 -4.44 4.75
N ILE A 18 4.03 -5.47 4.42
CA ILE A 18 4.52 -6.85 4.33
C ILE A 18 5.57 -6.97 3.22
N PHE A 19 5.32 -6.41 2.03
CA PHE A 19 6.31 -6.43 0.95
C PHE A 19 7.60 -5.69 1.30
N THR A 20 7.50 -4.60 2.06
CA THR A 20 8.68 -3.88 2.57
C THR A 20 9.48 -4.72 3.55
N TYR A 21 8.80 -5.41 4.47
CA TYR A 21 9.45 -6.33 5.41
C TYR A 21 10.16 -7.46 4.68
N LEU A 22 9.50 -8.07 3.68
CA LEU A 22 10.12 -9.09 2.84
C LEU A 22 11.32 -8.54 2.06
N ALA A 23 11.23 -7.34 1.51
CA ALA A 23 12.33 -6.70 0.79
C ALA A 23 13.57 -6.52 1.69
N ILE A 24 13.37 -6.08 2.94
CA ILE A 24 14.45 -5.91 3.92
C ILE A 24 15.07 -7.26 4.28
N THR A 25 14.25 -8.29 4.50
CA THR A 25 14.74 -9.65 4.76
C THR A 25 15.48 -10.26 3.57
N SER A 26 15.13 -9.89 2.33
CA SER A 26 15.82 -10.36 1.12
C SER A 26 17.18 -9.70 0.87
N VAL A 27 17.55 -8.66 1.64
CA VAL A 27 18.91 -8.10 1.61
C VAL A 27 19.83 -8.99 2.45
N GLU A 28 20.22 -10.15 1.90
CA GLU A 28 21.21 -11.02 2.53
C GLU A 28 22.64 -10.49 2.33
N ASP A 29 23.01 -10.12 1.10
CA ASP A 29 24.36 -9.65 0.77
C ASP A 29 24.41 -8.20 0.26
N THR A 30 23.47 -7.80 -0.59
CA THR A 30 23.43 -6.44 -1.16
C THR A 30 22.02 -5.98 -1.49
N ILE A 31 21.79 -4.67 -1.39
CA ILE A 31 20.52 -4.02 -1.76
C ILE A 31 20.24 -4.14 -3.28
N TRP A 32 21.26 -4.49 -4.06
CA TRP A 32 21.19 -4.68 -5.51
C TRP A 32 20.59 -6.02 -5.95
N ASN A 33 20.09 -6.83 -5.02
CA ASN A 33 19.42 -8.07 -5.36
C ASN A 33 18.14 -7.77 -6.17
N PHE A 34 17.98 -8.44 -7.32
CA PHE A 34 16.83 -8.28 -8.20
C PHE A 34 15.50 -8.46 -7.44
N TYR A 35 15.44 -9.42 -6.52
CA TYR A 35 14.25 -9.67 -5.71
C TYR A 35 13.92 -8.51 -4.76
N THR A 36 14.93 -7.93 -4.11
CA THR A 36 14.76 -6.76 -3.23
C THR A 36 14.20 -5.56 -4.01
N ILE A 37 14.75 -5.28 -5.19
CA ILE A 37 14.28 -4.17 -6.04
C ILE A 37 12.84 -4.42 -6.51
N LEU A 38 12.52 -5.65 -6.93
CA LEU A 38 11.16 -6.02 -7.34
C LEU A 38 10.15 -5.86 -6.19
N LEU A 39 10.49 -6.33 -4.99
CA LEU A 39 9.66 -6.21 -3.79
C LEU A 39 9.47 -4.75 -3.38
N ALA A 40 10.51 -3.92 -3.49
CA ALA A 40 10.44 -2.48 -3.20
C ALA A 40 9.53 -1.73 -4.18
N ILE A 41 9.59 -2.07 -5.48
CA ILE A 41 8.69 -1.49 -6.49
C ILE A 41 7.24 -1.89 -6.21
N MET A 42 6.99 -3.17 -5.92
CA MET A 42 5.65 -3.66 -5.55
C MET A 42 5.10 -2.93 -4.33
N ALA A 43 5.90 -2.84 -3.25
CA ALA A 43 5.52 -2.10 -2.05
C ALA A 43 5.19 -0.63 -2.36
N THR A 44 5.94 0.01 -3.26
CA THR A 44 5.70 1.41 -3.67
C THR A 44 4.35 1.56 -4.38
N VAL A 45 3.98 0.62 -5.25
CA VAL A 45 2.67 0.64 -5.93
C VAL A 45 1.53 0.45 -4.93
N ASP A 46 1.67 -0.48 -3.99
CA ASP A 46 0.69 -0.72 -2.93
C ASP A 46 0.50 0.52 -2.03
N PHE A 47 1.61 1.16 -1.61
CA PHE A 47 1.55 2.42 -0.88
C PHE A 47 0.94 3.56 -1.69
N ASN A 48 1.23 3.65 -2.99
CA ASN A 48 0.62 4.66 -3.86
C ASN A 48 -0.89 4.46 -4.01
N LEU A 49 -1.37 3.21 -4.14
CA LEU A 49 -2.81 2.91 -4.12
C LEU A 49 -3.45 3.26 -2.77
N ALA A 50 -2.80 2.87 -1.66
CA ALA A 50 -3.28 3.18 -0.33
C ALA A 50 -3.36 4.70 -0.10
N LEU A 51 -2.30 5.44 -0.46
CA LEU A 51 -2.27 6.90 -0.41
C LEU A 51 -3.36 7.52 -1.29
N ARG A 52 -3.54 7.03 -2.52
CA ARG A 52 -4.61 7.51 -3.40
C ARG A 52 -5.99 7.33 -2.79
N LEU A 53 -6.24 6.21 -2.11
CA LEU A 53 -7.52 5.94 -1.47
C LEU A 53 -7.70 6.73 -0.17
N LEU A 54 -6.63 6.97 0.59
CA LEU A 54 -6.64 7.82 1.80
C LEU A 54 -6.80 9.32 1.46
N PHE A 55 -6.11 9.80 0.43
CA PHE A 55 -6.16 11.19 -0.06
C PHE A 55 -7.34 11.44 -1.00
N SER A 56 -8.00 10.39 -1.51
CA SER A 56 -9.33 10.52 -2.11
C SER A 56 -10.24 11.00 -1.00
N LYS A 57 -10.41 12.32 -0.92
CA LYS A 57 -11.20 13.02 0.09
C LYS A 57 -12.43 12.17 0.39
N PRO A 58 -12.68 11.73 1.65
CA PRO A 58 -14.00 11.23 1.98
C PRO A 58 -14.95 12.32 1.54
N LYS A 59 -15.83 12.02 0.58
CA LYS A 59 -16.82 12.97 0.07
C LYS A 59 -17.66 13.38 1.28
N LYS A 60 -17.26 14.45 1.96
CA LYS A 60 -18.02 15.11 3.02
C LYS A 60 -19.16 15.83 2.30
N GLY A 61 -20.20 15.08 1.97
CA GLY A 61 -21.30 15.60 1.17
C GLY A 61 -22.36 14.54 0.90
N SER A 62 -23.12 14.20 1.95
CA SER A 62 -24.57 13.87 1.90
C SER A 62 -25.06 13.30 3.24
N MET A 63 -24.73 13.91 4.37
CA MET A 63 -25.41 13.59 5.64
C MET A 63 -25.49 14.83 6.55
N LYS A 64 -26.45 15.69 6.23
CA LYS A 64 -27.23 16.52 7.17
C LYS A 64 -28.36 17.10 6.31
N LYS A 65 -29.47 16.36 6.29
CA LYS A 65 -30.76 16.69 6.94
C LYS A 65 -31.48 17.78 6.18
#